data_AF-A0A258KAY5-F1
#
_entry.id   AF-A0A258KAY5-F1
#
_cell.length_a   1.000
_cell.length_b   1.000
_cell.length_c   1.000
_cell.angle_alpha   90.00
_cell.angle_beta   90.00
_cell.angle_gamma   90.00
#
_symmetry.space_group_name_H-M   'P 1'
#
loop_
_entity.id
_entity.type
_entity.pdbx_description
1 polymer ?
#
loop_
_entity_poly.entity_id
_entity_poly.type
_entity_poly.pdbx_seq_one_letter_code
_entity_poly.pdbx_strand_id
1 'polypeptide(L)'
;MTIRSTPLFIVLLALTLAGCESSSFVPWPPQGSGGLAERRPSTDARIDALQQRLFRQGERNARYYAAAEFQDAELMMIRVRRLSEGGFPEDCEIEIARLKLQMDKIDRILAHAPSSGKGA
;
A
#
# COMPACT_ATOMS: atom_id res chain seq x y z
N MET A 1 -5.33 56.12 26.20
CA MET A 1 -4.79 55.67 24.91
C MET A 1 -4.62 54.15 24.97
N THR A 2 -5.61 53.40 24.49
CA THR A 2 -5.55 51.93 24.45
C THR A 2 -5.24 51.50 23.02
N ILE A 3 -4.03 50.97 22.84
CA ILE A 3 -3.50 50.50 21.55
C ILE A 3 -4.26 49.22 21.18
N ARG A 4 -5.07 49.30 20.12
CA ARG A 4 -5.78 48.16 19.52
C ARG A 4 -4.77 47.29 18.74
N SER A 5 -4.16 46.32 19.40
CA SER A 5 -3.16 45.40 18.82
C SER A 5 -3.76 44.10 18.26
N THR A 6 -5.09 43.99 18.16
CA THR A 6 -5.79 42.72 17.90
C THR A 6 -5.88 42.22 16.44
N PRO A 7 -5.74 43.01 15.36
CA PRO A 7 -5.99 42.46 14.01
C PRO A 7 -4.82 41.64 13.45
N LEU A 8 -3.57 41.93 13.87
CA LEU A 8 -2.37 41.27 13.35
C LEU A 8 -2.23 39.82 13.84
N PHE A 9 -2.66 39.54 15.07
CA PHE A 9 -2.55 38.21 15.67
C PHE A 9 -3.48 37.20 14.98
N ILE A 10 -4.67 37.63 14.58
CA ILE A 10 -5.67 36.81 13.88
C ILE A 10 -5.17 36.43 12.48
N VAL A 11 -4.54 37.37 11.77
CA VAL A 11 -3.96 37.12 10.44
C VAL A 11 -2.78 36.16 10.53
N LEU A 12 -1.91 36.31 11.53
CA LEU A 12 -0.80 35.38 11.75
C LEU A 12 -1.30 33.97 12.09
N LEU A 13 -2.33 33.86 12.94
CA LEU A 13 -2.94 32.58 13.28
C LEU A 13 -3.55 31.90 12.05
N ALA A 14 -4.27 32.64 11.21
CA ALA A 14 -4.85 32.12 9.96
C ALA A 14 -3.78 31.62 8.97
N LEU A 15 -2.64 32.32 8.86
CA LEU A 15 -1.50 31.89 8.04
C LEU A 15 -0.85 30.62 8.59
N THR A 16 -0.74 30.47 9.92
CA THR A 16 -0.22 29.25 10.53
C THR A 16 -1.15 28.05 10.38
N LEU A 17 -2.48 28.25 10.42
CA LEU A 17 -3.45 27.17 10.18
C LEU A 17 -3.48 26.76 8.70
N ALA A 18 -3.39 27.71 7.77
CA ALA A 18 -3.33 27.41 6.33
C ALA A 18 -2.05 26.64 5.93
N GLY A 19 -0.95 26.82 6.67
CA GLY A 19 0.29 26.06 6.47
C GLY A 19 0.19 24.58 6.86
N CYS A 20 -0.70 24.22 7.80
CA CYS A 20 -0.86 22.85 8.28
C CYS A 20 -1.70 21.94 7.37
N GLU A 21 -2.48 22.47 6.42
CA GLU A 21 -3.24 21.63 5.47
C GLU A 21 -2.41 21.19 4.26
N SER A 22 -1.26 21.84 4.01
CA SER A 22 -0.47 21.61 2.80
C SER A 22 0.35 20.32 2.80
N SER A 23 0.48 19.61 3.93
CA SER A 23 1.31 18.40 4.01
C SER A 23 0.62 17.11 3.55
N SER A 24 -0.67 17.14 3.19
CA SER A 24 -1.39 15.90 2.87
C SER A 24 -2.58 16.06 1.92
N PHE A 25 -2.54 17.01 0.98
CA PHE A 25 -3.50 17.00 -0.13
C PHE A 25 -3.07 15.95 -1.18
N VAL A 26 -3.49 14.69 -0.97
CA VAL A 26 -3.47 13.67 -2.01
C VAL A 26 -4.79 13.76 -2.75
N PRO A 27 -4.82 14.19 -4.03
CA PRO A 27 -6.07 14.27 -4.77
C PRO A 27 -6.76 12.91 -4.78
N TRP A 28 -8.06 12.91 -4.51
CA TRP A 28 -8.86 11.69 -4.55
C TRP A 28 -8.76 11.06 -5.94
N PRO A 29 -8.43 9.76 -6.05
CA PRO A 29 -8.21 9.14 -7.34
C PRO A 29 -9.50 9.15 -8.19
N PRO A 30 -9.38 9.22 -9.53
CA PRO A 30 -10.54 9.13 -10.40
C PRO A 30 -11.28 7.81 -10.19
N GLN A 31 -12.60 7.85 -10.30
CA GLN A 31 -13.47 6.69 -10.07
C GLN A 31 -13.01 5.50 -10.90
N GLY A 32 -12.80 4.35 -10.24
CA GLY A 32 -12.33 3.12 -10.87
C GLY A 32 -10.82 2.95 -10.99
N SER A 33 -10.00 3.91 -10.55
CA SER A 33 -8.52 3.86 -10.64
C SER A 33 -7.81 3.39 -9.35
N GLY A 34 -8.55 2.73 -8.45
CA GLY A 34 -8.07 2.29 -7.14
C GLY A 34 -8.27 3.32 -6.03
N GLY A 35 -8.23 2.87 -4.77
CA GLY A 35 -8.39 3.72 -3.59
C GLY A 35 -7.10 4.44 -3.15
N LEU A 36 -7.23 5.43 -2.28
CA LEU A 36 -6.08 6.19 -1.71
C LEU A 36 -5.08 5.27 -0.98
N ALA A 37 -5.57 4.19 -0.36
CA ALA A 37 -4.79 3.13 0.29
C ALA A 37 -3.88 2.32 -0.65
N GLU A 38 -4.19 2.30 -1.95
CA GLU A 38 -3.39 1.58 -2.94
C GLU A 38 -2.20 2.42 -3.44
N ARG A 39 -2.27 3.76 -3.25
CA ARG A 39 -1.25 4.71 -3.72
C ARG A 39 -0.34 5.23 -2.61
N ARG A 40 -0.73 5.10 -1.34
CA ARG A 40 0.10 5.55 -0.23
C ARG A 40 1.25 4.56 0.03
N PRO A 41 2.49 5.03 0.22
CA PRO A 41 3.54 4.18 0.77
C PRO A 41 3.11 3.73 2.18
N SER A 42 3.29 2.44 2.48
CA SER A 42 2.94 1.93 3.80
C SER A 42 3.89 2.54 4.83
N THR A 43 3.40 2.77 6.05
CA THR A 43 4.28 3.12 7.18
C THR A 43 4.96 1.89 7.78
N ASP A 44 4.50 0.68 7.42
CA ASP A 44 5.06 -0.58 7.90
C ASP A 44 6.00 -1.21 6.85
N ALA A 45 7.30 -1.23 7.18
CA ALA A 45 8.35 -1.82 6.34
C ALA A 45 8.11 -3.31 6.03
N ARG A 46 7.35 -4.03 6.86
CA ARG A 46 7.00 -5.44 6.61
C ARG A 46 6.07 -5.58 5.42
N ILE A 47 5.11 -4.67 5.29
CA ILE A 47 4.14 -4.65 4.19
C ILE A 47 4.88 -4.34 2.88
N ASP A 48 5.81 -3.39 2.91
CA ASP A 48 6.66 -3.08 1.74
C ASP A 48 7.52 -4.28 1.32
N ALA A 49 8.09 -5.02 2.28
CA ALA A 49 8.86 -6.24 1.99
C ALA A 49 7.99 -7.34 1.36
N LEU A 50 6.75 -7.52 1.82
CA LEU A 50 5.79 -8.46 1.22
C LEU A 50 5.40 -8.06 -0.20
N GLN A 51 5.17 -6.76 -0.42
CA GLN A 51 4.88 -6.25 -1.76
C GLN A 51 6.06 -6.46 -2.71
N GLN A 52 7.29 -6.19 -2.26
CA GLN A 52 8.47 -6.42 -3.08
C GLN A 52 8.65 -7.91 -3.40
N ARG A 53 8.34 -8.80 -2.45
CA ARG A 53 8.34 -10.24 -2.70
C ARG A 53 7.29 -10.64 -3.74
N LEU A 54 6.09 -10.08 -3.68
CA LEU A 54 5.02 -10.35 -4.66
C LEU A 54 5.42 -9.86 -6.05
N PHE A 55 6.05 -8.68 -6.14
CA PHE A 55 6.59 -8.16 -7.39
C PHE A 55 7.62 -9.10 -8.02
N ARG A 56 8.59 -9.61 -7.24
CA ARG A 56 9.57 -10.60 -7.72
C ARG A 56 8.92 -11.91 -8.19
N GLN A 57 7.82 -12.33 -7.56
CA GLN A 57 7.06 -13.50 -8.04
C GLN A 57 6.41 -13.20 -9.40
N GLY A 58 5.90 -11.99 -9.60
CA GLY A 58 5.40 -11.50 -10.89
C GLY A 58 6.47 -11.54 -11.99
N GLU A 59 7.69 -11.08 -11.69
CA GLU A 59 8.85 -11.15 -12.61
C GLU A 59 9.23 -12.59 -12.97
N ARG A 60 9.00 -13.55 -12.06
CA ARG A 60 9.19 -14.99 -12.29
C ARG A 60 8.03 -15.65 -13.03
N ASN A 61 7.20 -14.86 -13.73
CA ASN A 61 6.04 -15.31 -14.49
C ASN A 61 4.93 -15.97 -13.65
N ALA A 62 4.76 -15.58 -12.37
CA ALA A 62 3.63 -16.06 -11.56
C ALA A 62 2.26 -15.76 -12.20
N ARG A 63 2.15 -14.64 -12.92
CA ARG A 63 0.93 -14.28 -13.68
C ARG A 63 0.54 -15.31 -14.74
N TYR A 64 1.49 -16.11 -15.21
CA TYR A 64 1.25 -17.13 -16.22
C TYR A 64 1.08 -18.51 -15.58
N TYR A 65 2.01 -18.92 -14.72
CA TYR A 65 2.03 -20.28 -14.15
C TYR A 65 1.16 -20.47 -12.90
N ALA A 66 0.88 -19.39 -12.17
CA ALA A 66 0.11 -19.40 -10.93
C ALA A 66 -0.92 -18.25 -10.93
N ALA A 67 -1.59 -18.05 -12.06
CA ALA A 67 -2.42 -16.86 -12.32
C ALA A 67 -3.50 -16.63 -11.25
N ALA A 68 -4.21 -17.69 -10.86
CA ALA A 68 -5.25 -17.61 -9.84
C ALA A 68 -4.66 -17.26 -8.47
N GLU A 69 -3.62 -17.98 -8.05
CA GLU A 69 -2.97 -17.74 -6.76
C GLU A 69 -2.35 -16.35 -6.66
N PHE A 70 -1.76 -15.87 -7.77
CA PHE A 70 -1.14 -14.57 -7.86
C PHE A 70 -2.18 -13.45 -7.79
N GLN A 71 -3.32 -13.59 -8.48
CA GLN A 71 -4.42 -12.63 -8.40
C GLN A 71 -4.99 -12.56 -6.98
N ASP A 72 -5.17 -13.72 -6.32
CA ASP A 72 -5.61 -13.77 -4.93
C ASP A 72 -4.61 -13.07 -3.98
N ALA A 73 -3.31 -13.28 -4.20
CA ALA A 73 -2.27 -12.62 -3.43
C ALA A 73 -2.26 -11.09 -3.64
N GLU A 74 -2.48 -10.59 -4.86
CA GLU A 74 -2.64 -9.16 -5.13
C GLU A 74 -3.86 -8.57 -4.39
N LEU A 75 -4.99 -9.27 -4.36
CA LEU A 75 -6.19 -8.83 -3.63
C LEU A 75 -5.96 -8.85 -2.11
N MET A 76 -5.30 -9.88 -1.58
CA MET A 76 -4.92 -9.95 -0.16
C MET A 76 -3.96 -8.82 0.21
N MET A 77 -3.01 -8.48 -0.66
CA MET A 77 -2.07 -7.37 -0.44
C MET A 77 -2.81 -6.03 -0.28
N ILE A 78 -3.83 -5.77 -1.11
CA ILE A 78 -4.69 -4.58 -0.99
C ILE A 78 -5.44 -4.59 0.35
N ARG A 79 -5.96 -5.75 0.77
CA ARG A 79 -6.65 -5.87 2.06
C ARG A 79 -5.73 -5.61 3.25
N VAL A 80 -4.52 -6.17 3.25
CA VAL A 80 -3.51 -5.94 4.29
C VAL A 80 -3.20 -4.44 4.41
N ARG A 81 -3.00 -3.75 3.29
CA ARG A 81 -2.80 -2.28 3.28
C ARG A 81 -3.97 -1.54 3.91
N ARG A 82 -5.21 -1.90 3.54
CA ARG A 82 -6.43 -1.27 4.10
C ARG A 82 -6.57 -1.52 5.61
N LEU A 83 -6.26 -2.72 6.09
CA LEU A 83 -6.34 -3.04 7.53
C LEU A 83 -5.25 -2.31 8.33
N SER A 84 -4.04 -2.26 7.78
CA SER A 84 -2.92 -1.52 8.39
C SER A 84 -3.22 -0.02 8.51
N GLU A 85 -3.76 0.60 7.46
CA GLU A 85 -4.11 2.02 7.47
C GLU A 85 -5.39 2.29 8.27
N GLY A 86 -6.31 1.33 8.32
CA GLY A 86 -7.55 1.40 9.08
C GLY A 86 -7.38 1.27 10.59
N GLY A 87 -6.16 0.96 11.08
CA GLY A 87 -5.88 0.82 12.51
C GLY A 87 -6.39 -0.49 13.12
N PHE A 88 -6.46 -1.57 12.34
CA PHE A 88 -6.87 -2.91 12.78
C PHE A 88 -5.66 -3.86 12.81
N PRO A 89 -4.75 -3.75 13.81
CA PRO A 89 -3.48 -4.46 13.80
C PRO A 89 -3.64 -5.99 13.92
N GLU A 90 -4.59 -6.48 14.73
CA GLU A 90 -4.79 -7.92 14.93
C GLU A 90 -5.28 -8.61 13.64
N ASP A 91 -6.29 -8.02 12.97
CA ASP A 91 -6.78 -8.50 11.69
C ASP A 91 -5.71 -8.38 10.60
N CYS A 92 -4.92 -7.31 10.63
CA CYS A 92 -3.79 -7.12 9.72
C CYS A 92 -2.76 -8.25 9.86
N GLU A 93 -2.38 -8.63 11.08
CA GLU A 93 -1.44 -9.74 11.31
C GLU A 93 -1.98 -11.08 10.80
N ILE A 94 -3.28 -11.34 10.98
CA ILE A 94 -3.93 -12.55 10.45
C ILE A 94 -3.86 -12.58 8.92
N GLU A 95 -4.20 -11.47 8.27
CA GLU A 95 -4.15 -11.37 6.81
C GLU A 95 -2.70 -11.42 6.28
N ILE A 96 -1.73 -10.85 7.00
CA ILE A 96 -0.29 -10.98 6.67
C ILE A 96 0.13 -12.45 6.71
N ALA A 97 -0.29 -13.21 7.73
CA ALA A 97 0.02 -14.64 7.82
C ALA A 97 -0.60 -15.44 6.67
N ARG A 98 -1.86 -15.14 6.32
CA ARG A 98 -2.54 -15.76 5.15
C ARG A 98 -1.85 -15.42 3.83
N LEU A 99 -1.47 -14.16 3.64
CA LEU A 99 -0.74 -13.70 2.47
C LEU A 99 0.60 -14.45 2.33
N LYS A 100 1.37 -14.58 3.41
CA LYS A 100 2.63 -15.34 3.39
C LYS A 100 2.43 -16.78 2.93
N LEU A 101 1.42 -17.48 3.45
CA LEU A 101 1.09 -18.85 3.04
C LEU A 101 0.70 -18.93 1.56
N GLN A 102 -0.07 -17.96 1.07
CA GLN A 102 -0.44 -17.88 -0.34
C GLN A 102 0.79 -17.66 -1.23
N MET A 103 1.71 -16.78 -0.82
CA MET A 103 2.97 -16.53 -1.54
C MET A 103 3.89 -17.75 -1.53
N ASP A 104 3.92 -18.53 -0.45
CA ASP A 104 4.66 -19.79 -0.40
C ASP A 104 4.06 -20.83 -1.36
N LYS A 105 2.73 -20.83 -1.54
CA LYS A 105 2.06 -21.68 -2.54
C LYS A 105 2.48 -21.29 -3.96
N ILE A 106 2.52 -20.00 -4.28
CA ILE A 106 3.02 -19.48 -5.57
C ILE A 106 4.46 -19.93 -5.80
N ASP A 107 5.33 -19.80 -4.78
CA ASP A 107 6.73 -20.20 -4.91
C ASP A 107 6.89 -21.71 -5.19
N ARG A 108 6.05 -22.56 -4.58
CA ARG A 108 6.02 -24.00 -4.89
C ARG A 108 5.60 -24.27 -6.33
N ILE A 109 4.56 -23.61 -6.83
CA ILE A 109 4.11 -23.76 -8.22
C ILE A 109 5.22 -23.33 -9.17
N LEU A 110 5.84 -22.17 -8.91
CA LEU A 110 6.95 -21.65 -9.71
C LEU A 110 8.20 -22.53 -9.68
N ALA A 111 8.46 -23.25 -8.58
CA ALA A 111 9.58 -24.18 -8.50
C ALA A 111 9.38 -25.42 -9.40
N HIS A 112 8.14 -25.79 -9.68
CA HIS A 112 7.80 -26.90 -10.58
C HIS A 112 7.49 -26.45 -12.01
N ALA A 113 7.36 -25.14 -12.25
CA ALA A 113 7.20 -24.62 -13.59
C ALA A 113 8.46 -24.96 -14.42
N PRO A 114 8.30 -25.31 -15.71
CA PRO A 114 9.45 -25.53 -16.57
C PRO A 114 10.33 -24.29 -16.52
N SER A 115 11.62 -24.46 -16.21
CA SER A 115 12.56 -23.35 -16.32
C SER A 115 12.39 -22.79 -17.72
N SER A 116 12.01 -21.52 -17.84
CA SER A 116 12.01 -20.84 -19.13
C SER A 116 13.46 -20.92 -19.61
N GLY A 117 13.74 -21.95 -20.41
CA GLY A 117 15.04 -22.23 -20.96
C GLY A 117 15.39 -21.05 -21.83
N LYS A 118 16.60 -20.51 -21.61
CA LYS A 118 17.26 -19.54 -22.50
C LYS A 118 16.85 -19.78 -23.94
N GLY A 119 16.12 -18.82 -24.49
CA GLY A 119 15.61 -18.84 -25.85
C GLY A 119 15.40 -17.41 -26.35
N ALA A 120 16.45 -16.58 -26.22
CA ALA A 120 16.67 -15.38 -27.01
C ALA A 120 18.18 -15.11 -27.03
#